data_AF-A0A1I5ECR6-F1
#
_entry.id   AF-A0A1I5ECR6-F1
#
_cell.length_a   1.000
_cell.length_b   1.000
_cell.length_c   1.000
_cell.angle_alpha   90.00
_cell.angle_beta   90.00
_cell.angle_gamma   90.00
#
_symmetry.space_group_name_H-M   'P 1'
#
loop_
_entity.id
_entity.type
_entity.pdbx_description
1 polymer ?
#
loop_
_entity_poly.entity_id
_entity_poly.type
_entity_poly.pdbx_seq_one_letter_code
_entity_poly.pdbx_strand_id
1 'polypeptide(L)'
;AEISNNLCEQRMKPVKLLLKNCMNVGSEDAAENSAFTFSLIESCKLNGIDPQNYLKHLFECILHGKDCDKKALLPCFYKPEC
;
A
#
# COMPACT_ATOMS: atom_id res chain seq x y z
N ALA A 1 27.05 -22.52 17.34
CA ALA A 1 26.01 -22.21 16.35
C ALA A 1 26.46 -20.98 15.58
N GLU A 2 26.50 -21.07 14.26
CA GLU A 2 26.85 -19.94 13.39
C GLU A 2 25.69 -18.94 13.38
N ILE A 3 25.98 -17.63 13.37
CA ILE A 3 24.94 -16.60 13.31
C ILE A 3 24.38 -16.60 11.88
N SER A 4 23.11 -17.01 11.72
CA SER A 4 22.43 -16.96 10.42
C SER A 4 21.86 -15.58 10.14
N ASN A 5 22.12 -15.05 8.95
CA ASN A 5 21.57 -13.79 8.45
C ASN A 5 20.34 -13.98 7.53
N ASN A 6 19.85 -15.21 7.35
CA ASN A 6 18.82 -15.54 6.37
C ASN A 6 17.54 -14.73 6.56
N LEU A 7 17.11 -14.49 7.80
CA LEU A 7 15.94 -13.65 8.09
C LEU A 7 16.16 -12.21 7.61
N CYS A 8 17.34 -11.64 7.83
CA CYS A 8 17.67 -10.29 7.39
C CYS A 8 17.66 -10.18 5.86
N GLU A 9 18.26 -11.15 5.17
CA GLU A 9 18.27 -11.19 3.70
C GLU A 9 16.84 -11.31 3.12
N GLN A 10 16.00 -12.16 3.72
CA GLN A 10 14.60 -12.30 3.32
C GLN A 10 13.82 -10.99 3.51
N ARG A 11 14.06 -10.25 4.58
CA ARG A 11 13.44 -8.94 4.83
C ARG A 11 13.92 -7.85 3.87
N MET A 12 15.14 -7.98 3.33
CA MET A 12 15.70 -7.01 2.38
C MET A 12 15.25 -7.23 0.92
N LYS A 13 14.89 -8.47 0.56
CA LYS A 13 14.36 -8.81 -0.79
C LYS A 13 13.25 -7.87 -1.29
N PRO A 14 12.16 -7.59 -0.54
CA PRO A 14 11.10 -6.70 -1.02
C PRO A 14 11.59 -5.27 -1.28
N VAL A 15 12.51 -4.76 -0.45
CA VAL A 15 13.11 -3.42 -0.63
C VAL A 15 13.88 -3.36 -1.95
N LYS A 16 14.71 -4.37 -2.23
CA LYS A 16 15.48 -4.43 -3.48
C LYS A 16 14.58 -4.55 -4.71
N LEU A 17 13.52 -5.35 -4.62
CA LEU A 17 12.52 -5.49 -5.70
C LEU A 17 11.79 -4.17 -5.95
N LEU A 18 11.37 -3.47 -4.88
CA LEU A 18 10.74 -2.15 -4.99
C LEU A 18 11.65 -1.15 -5.71
N LEU A 19 12.92 -1.03 -5.28
CA LEU A 19 13.90 -0.15 -5.92
C LEU A 19 14.07 -0.45 -7.41
N LYS A 20 14.08 -1.73 -7.79
CA LYS A 20 14.17 -2.12 -9.20
C LYS A 20 12.95 -1.67 -9.99
N ASN A 21 11.74 -1.83 -9.43
CA ASN A 21 10.50 -1.40 -10.10
C ASN A 21 10.41 0.12 -10.21
N CYS A 22 10.92 0.87 -9.22
CA CYS A 22 10.94 2.33 -9.26
C CYS A 22 11.81 2.90 -10.40
N MET A 23 12.80 2.15 -10.91
CA MET A 23 13.60 2.58 -12.07
C MET A 23 12.78 2.69 -13.36
N ASN A 24 11.58 2.11 -13.41
CA ASN A 24 10.69 2.18 -14.57
C ASN A 24 9.74 3.39 -14.54
N VAL A 25 9.84 4.25 -13.53
CA VAL A 25 9.04 5.49 -13.44
C VAL A 25 9.63 6.55 -14.38
N GLY A 26 8.83 7.04 -15.32
CA GLY A 26 9.30 7.90 -16.42
C GLY A 26 9.14 9.42 -16.23
N SER A 27 8.50 9.88 -15.16
CA SER A 27 8.33 11.30 -14.86
C SER A 27 8.23 11.57 -13.35
N GLU A 28 8.43 12.82 -12.95
CA GLU A 28 8.29 13.25 -11.55
C GLU A 28 6.85 13.08 -11.05
N ASP A 29 5.85 13.48 -11.84
CA ASP A 29 4.43 13.27 -11.52
C ASP A 29 4.10 11.78 -11.33
N ALA A 30 4.63 10.91 -12.20
CA ALA A 30 4.44 9.47 -12.06
C ALA A 30 5.14 8.92 -10.80
N ALA A 31 6.26 9.52 -10.38
CA ALA A 31 6.98 9.16 -9.17
C ALA A 31 6.17 9.52 -7.92
N GLU A 32 5.60 10.71 -7.87
CA GLU A 32 4.75 11.16 -6.76
C GLU A 32 3.53 10.25 -6.61
N ASN A 33 2.83 9.97 -7.72
CA ASN A 33 1.66 9.08 -7.71
C ASN A 33 2.01 7.65 -7.30
N SER A 34 3.17 7.14 -7.73
CA SER A 34 3.67 5.82 -7.35
C SER A 34 4.01 5.76 -5.85
N ALA A 35 4.69 6.79 -5.33
CA ALA A 35 5.04 6.89 -3.92
C ALA A 35 3.80 6.95 -3.02
N PHE A 36 2.79 7.73 -3.43
CA PHE A 36 1.50 7.77 -2.76
C PHE A 36 0.83 6.39 -2.73
N THR A 37 0.76 5.72 -3.87
CA THR A 37 0.15 4.39 -4.00
C THR A 37 0.85 3.34 -3.14
N PHE A 38 2.18 3.29 -3.15
CA PHE A 38 2.95 2.37 -2.31
C PHE A 38 2.75 2.65 -0.82
N SER A 39 2.75 3.92 -0.42
CA SER A 39 2.51 4.32 0.97
C SER A 39 1.12 3.91 1.46
N LEU A 40 0.11 4.03 0.60
CA LEU A 40 -1.26 3.62 0.89
C LEU A 40 -1.39 2.11 1.07
N ILE A 41 -0.79 1.32 0.17
CA ILE A 41 -0.77 -0.15 0.26
C ILE A 41 -0.04 -0.61 1.52
N GLU A 42 1.11 -0.01 1.84
CA GLU A 42 1.87 -0.37 3.04
C GLU A 42 1.10 0.00 4.31
N SER A 43 0.41 1.14 4.31
CA SER A 43 -0.48 1.51 5.41
C SER A 43 -1.60 0.48 5.62
N CYS A 44 -2.18 -0.08 4.55
CA CYS A 44 -3.17 -1.15 4.67
C CYS A 44 -2.56 -2.40 5.34
N LYS A 45 -1.39 -2.83 4.88
CA LYS A 45 -0.69 -4.00 5.45
C LYS A 45 -0.34 -3.80 6.92
N LEU A 46 0.13 -2.61 7.30
CA LEU A 46 0.44 -2.27 8.70
C LEU A 46 -0.79 -2.32 9.61
N ASN A 47 -1.98 -2.06 9.07
CA ASN A 47 -3.24 -2.15 9.79
C ASN A 47 -3.93 -3.52 9.65
N GLY A 48 -3.28 -4.52 9.03
CA GLY A 48 -3.85 -5.85 8.83
C GLY A 48 -5.02 -5.90 7.83
N ILE A 49 -5.15 -4.89 6.97
CA ILE A 49 -6.21 -4.77 5.97
C ILE A 49 -5.71 -5.34 4.64
N ASP A 50 -6.54 -6.14 3.98
CA ASP A 50 -6.26 -6.59 2.62
C ASP A 50 -6.29 -5.39 1.64
N PRO A 51 -5.16 -5.03 1.00
CA PRO A 51 -5.09 -3.82 0.19
C PRO A 51 -6.00 -3.86 -1.04
N GLN A 52 -6.26 -5.06 -1.60
CA GLN A 52 -7.08 -5.19 -2.81
C GLN A 52 -8.56 -4.93 -2.51
N ASN A 53 -9.09 -5.54 -1.45
CA ASN A 53 -10.46 -5.29 -0.98
C ASN A 53 -10.65 -3.83 -0.56
N TYR A 54 -9.66 -3.25 0.13
CA TYR A 54 -9.65 -1.84 0.48
C TYR A 54 -9.75 -0.92 -0.75
N LEU A 55 -8.88 -1.13 -1.75
CA LEU A 55 -8.87 -0.30 -2.96
C LEU A 55 -10.18 -0.44 -3.75
N LYS A 56 -10.73 -1.65 -3.83
CA LYS A 56 -12.04 -1.88 -4.44
C LYS A 56 -13.13 -1.04 -3.76
N HIS A 57 -13.23 -1.12 -2.43
CA HIS A 57 -14.21 -0.36 -1.67
C HIS A 57 -13.99 1.15 -1.78
N LEU A 58 -12.73 1.59 -1.70
CA LEU A 58 -12.35 2.99 -1.86
C LEU A 58 -12.83 3.55 -3.22
N PHE A 59 -12.58 2.83 -4.31
CA PHE A 59 -13.03 3.26 -5.64
C PHE A 59 -14.54 3.20 -5.79
N GLU A 60 -15.22 2.20 -5.22
CA GLU A 60 -16.68 2.15 -5.21
C GLU A 60 -17.27 3.37 -4.50
N CYS A 61 -16.74 3.74 -3.34
CA CYS A 61 -17.15 4.93 -2.59
C CYS A 61 -16.93 6.23 -3.37
N ILE A 62 -15.73 6.41 -3.94
CA ILE A 62 -15.35 7.65 -4.63
C ILE A 62 -16.06 7.80 -5.98
N LEU A 63 -16.15 6.72 -6.78
CA LEU A 63 -16.70 6.78 -8.13
C LEU A 63 -18.23 6.74 -8.15
N HIS A 64 -18.86 5.97 -7.26
CA HIS A 64 -20.32 5.85 -7.21
C HIS A 64 -20.99 6.83 -6.25
N GLY A 65 -20.23 7.74 -5.65
CA GLY A 65 -20.78 8.86 -4.88
C GLY A 65 -21.58 8.44 -3.65
N LYS A 66 -21.21 7.31 -3.01
CA LYS A 66 -21.73 7.01 -1.68
C LYS A 66 -21.29 8.14 -0.76
N ASP A 67 -22.22 8.78 -0.06
CA ASP A 67 -21.89 9.81 0.93
C ASP A 67 -21.17 9.12 2.10
N CYS A 68 -19.84 9.17 2.06
CA CYS A 68 -18.97 8.53 3.03
C CYS A 68 -17.96 9.56 3.50
N ASP A 69 -17.72 9.58 4.82
CA ASP A 69 -16.67 10.42 5.37
C ASP A 69 -15.32 9.94 4.80
N LYS A 70 -14.66 10.81 4.02
CA LYS A 70 -13.35 10.52 3.42
C LYS A 70 -12.32 10.11 4.47
N LYS A 71 -12.44 10.61 5.70
CA LYS A 71 -11.54 10.21 6.80
C LYS A 71 -11.76 8.75 7.22
N ALA A 72 -13.01 8.27 7.19
CA ALA A 72 -13.32 6.87 7.50
C ALA A 72 -12.75 5.89 6.47
N LEU A 73 -12.46 6.37 5.26
CA LEU A 73 -11.79 5.60 4.22
C LEU A 73 -10.27 5.55 4.37
N LEU A 74 -9.65 6.26 5.31
CA LEU A 74 -8.21 6.11 5.53
C LEU A 74 -7.89 4.74 6.15
N PRO A 75 -6.77 4.09 5.79
CA PRO A 75 -6.44 2.75 6.29
C PRO A 75 -6.44 2.62 7.82
N CYS A 76 -6.12 3.67 8.56
CA CYS A 76 -6.13 3.67 10.03
C CYS A 76 -7.54 3.71 10.66
N PHE A 77 -8.56 4.14 9.91
CA PHE A 77 -9.95 4.22 10.36
C PHE A 77 -10.86 3.25 9.61
N TYR A 78 -10.32 2.56 8.61
CA TYR A 78 -11.06 1.67 7.73
C TYR A 78 -11.63 0.50 8.51
N LYS A 79 -12.95 0.33 8.41
CA LYS A 79 -13.66 -0.85 8.90
C LYS A 79 -14.21 -1.56 7.67
N PRO A 80 -13.82 -2.82 7.41
CA PRO A 80 -14.54 -3.61 6.42
C PRO A 80 -15.99 -3.70 6.90
N GLU A 81 -16.94 -3.21 6.10
CA GLU A 81 -18.35 -3.43 6.34
C GLU A 81 -18.54 -4.95 6.57
N CYS A 82 -19.11 -5.33 7.72
CA CYS A 82 -19.36 -6.73 8.08
C CYS A 82 -20.37 -7.38 7.13
#